data_AF-A0A0F9ND69-F1
#
_entry.id   AF-A0A0F9ND69-F1
#
_cell.length_a   1.000
_cell.length_b   1.000
_cell.length_c   1.000
_cell.angle_alpha   90.00
_cell.angle_beta   90.00
_cell.angle_gamma   90.00
#
_symmetry.space_group_name_H-M   'P 1'
#
loop_
_entity.id
_entity.type
_entity.pdbx_description
1 polymer ?
#
loop_
_entity_poly.entity_id
_entity_poly.type
_entity_poly.pdbx_seq_one_letter_code
_entity_poly.pdbx_strand_id
1 'polypeptide(L)'
;MIYQMGTVEGNFIGVFFSLATVCILVISVLMISRIFKLLPKAKINKQWKLLRILIIIFITGNIVNAISYIIVKDMNIHMILMYFQTVMSTIGAVFVLIVIRLSIKTYNLIVESAGKETG
;
A
#
# COMPACT_ATOMS: atom_id res chain seq x y z
N MET A 1 25.39 -37.83 2.60
CA MET A 1 24.59 -36.79 1.92
C MET A 1 24.02 -35.90 3.02
N ILE A 2 24.80 -34.91 3.46
CA ILE A 2 24.39 -33.97 4.51
C ILE A 2 23.66 -32.86 3.79
N TYR A 3 22.33 -32.81 3.96
CA TYR A 3 21.55 -31.65 3.55
C TYR A 3 22.06 -30.46 4.35
N GLN A 4 22.86 -29.60 3.72
CA GLN A 4 23.01 -28.24 4.20
C GLN A 4 21.62 -27.62 4.12
N MET A 5 20.93 -27.58 5.26
CA MET A 5 19.78 -26.71 5.43
C MET A 5 20.31 -25.28 5.22
N GLY A 6 20.05 -24.74 4.03
CA GLY A 6 20.46 -23.40 3.66
C GLY A 6 19.90 -22.43 4.69
N THR A 7 20.77 -21.83 5.49
CA THR A 7 20.40 -20.69 6.31
C THR A 7 20.13 -19.53 5.36
N VAL A 8 18.91 -18.98 5.38
CA VAL A 8 18.60 -17.73 4.70
C VAL A 8 19.40 -16.64 5.43
N GLU A 9 20.50 -16.18 4.83
CA GLU A 9 21.21 -15.01 5.31
C GLU A 9 20.24 -13.82 5.34
N GLY A 10 20.28 -13.02 6.41
CA GLY A 10 19.38 -11.90 6.58
C GLY A 10 19.42 -10.99 5.35
N ASN A 11 18.29 -10.88 4.63
CA ASN A 11 18.23 -10.13 3.39
C ASN A 11 18.04 -8.63 3.69
N PHE A 12 19.15 -7.96 3.99
CA PHE A 12 19.19 -6.52 4.30
C PHE A 12 18.55 -5.66 3.20
N ILE A 13 18.67 -6.07 1.93
CA ILE A 13 18.05 -5.40 0.78
C ILE A 13 16.51 -5.52 0.88
N GLY A 14 15.98 -6.71 1.17
CA GLY A 14 14.55 -6.94 1.34
C GLY A 14 13.94 -6.12 2.49
N VAL A 15 14.68 -5.98 3.59
CA VAL A 15 14.28 -5.12 4.73
C VAL A 15 14.25 -3.65 4.31
N PHE A 16 15.30 -3.16 3.63
CA PHE A 16 15.37 -1.78 3.16
C PHE A 16 14.21 -1.42 2.21
N PHE A 17 13.91 -2.26 1.22
CA PHE A 17 12.80 -2.03 0.30
C PHE A 17 11.44 -2.07 0.98
N SER A 18 11.26 -2.95 1.96
CA SER A 18 10.00 -3.04 2.73
C SER A 18 9.80 -1.78 3.58
N LEU A 19 10.85 -1.28 4.25
CA LEU A 19 10.80 -0.02 5.00
C LEU A 19 10.57 1.20 4.10
N ALA A 20 11.26 1.28 2.96
CA ALA A 20 11.06 2.35 2.00
C ALA A 20 9.60 2.39 1.49
N THR A 21 9.02 1.21 1.20
CA THR A 21 7.63 1.08 0.78
C THR A 21 6.66 1.58 1.86
N VAL A 22 6.90 1.23 3.13
CA VAL A 22 6.11 1.74 4.26
C VAL A 22 6.19 3.26 4.35
N CYS A 23 7.38 3.85 4.27
CA CYS A 23 7.57 5.31 4.29
C CYS A 23 6.81 6.02 3.16
N ILE A 24 6.91 5.51 1.93
CA ILE A 24 6.21 6.08 0.77
C ILE A 24 4.69 6.01 0.94
N LEU A 25 4.17 4.88 1.45
CA LEU A 25 2.74 4.70 1.72
C LEU A 25 2.24 5.69 2.78
N VAL A 26 2.99 5.89 3.87
CA VAL A 26 2.64 6.85 4.92
C VAL A 26 2.59 8.27 4.38
N ILE A 27 3.62 8.71 3.63
CA ILE A 27 3.65 10.04 3.01
C ILE A 27 2.46 10.23 2.07
N SER A 28 2.18 9.22 1.25
CA SER A 28 1.04 9.24 0.32
C SER A 28 -0.29 9.44 1.05
N VAL A 29 -0.54 8.72 2.14
CA VAL A 29 -1.75 8.88 2.97
C VAL A 29 -1.88 10.29 3.53
N LEU A 30 -0.76 10.87 4.00
CA LEU A 30 -0.77 12.21 4.60
C LEU A 30 -1.09 13.28 3.57
N MET A 31 -0.47 13.25 2.39
CA MET A 31 -0.75 14.20 1.30
C MET A 31 -2.21 14.11 0.86
N ILE A 32 -2.67 12.89 0.63
CA ILE A 32 -4.04 12.61 0.26
C ILE A 32 -5.01 13.16 1.31
N SER A 33 -4.79 12.88 2.59
CA SER A 33 -5.64 13.36 3.69
C SER A 33 -5.74 14.89 3.75
N ARG A 34 -4.69 15.61 3.31
CA ARG A 34 -4.71 17.08 3.20
C ARG A 34 -5.61 17.55 2.04
N ILE A 35 -5.51 16.90 0.89
CA ILE A 35 -6.37 17.21 -0.28
C ILE A 35 -7.85 16.99 0.06
N PHE A 36 -8.18 15.96 0.84
CA PHE A 36 -9.57 15.68 1.24
C PHE A 36 -10.21 16.71 2.14
N LYS A 37 -9.42 17.47 2.91
CA LYS A 37 -9.96 18.58 3.71
C LYS A 37 -10.52 19.71 2.84
N LEU A 38 -10.14 19.77 1.56
CA LEU A 38 -10.51 20.83 0.63
C LEU A 38 -11.78 20.51 -0.19
N LEU A 39 -12.44 19.37 0.01
CA LEU A 39 -13.55 18.91 -0.84
C LEU A 39 -14.88 18.75 -0.08
N PRO A 40 -16.03 18.98 -0.74
CA PRO A 40 -17.35 18.87 -0.11
C PRO A 40 -17.64 17.45 0.41
N LYS A 41 -17.94 17.38 1.71
CA LYS A 41 -17.82 16.22 2.61
C LYS A 41 -18.74 15.02 2.32
N ALA A 42 -19.78 15.16 1.50
CA ALA A 42 -20.93 14.24 1.54
C ALA A 42 -20.77 12.94 0.70
N LYS A 43 -20.24 13.00 -0.53
CA LYS A 43 -20.16 11.81 -1.42
C LYS A 43 -18.82 11.07 -1.36
N ILE A 44 -17.77 11.74 -0.91
CA ILE A 44 -16.39 11.26 -0.95
C ILE A 44 -16.10 10.29 0.21
N ASN A 45 -16.77 10.42 1.35
CA ASN A 45 -16.40 9.74 2.60
C ASN A 45 -16.34 8.18 2.51
N LYS A 46 -17.21 7.54 1.73
CA LYS A 46 -17.32 6.06 1.70
C LYS A 46 -16.19 5.38 0.91
N GLN A 47 -15.81 5.93 -0.25
CA GLN A 47 -14.70 5.42 -1.07
C GLN A 47 -13.35 5.68 -0.40
N TRP A 48 -13.28 6.77 0.36
CA TRP A 48 -12.10 7.17 1.13
C TRP A 48 -11.86 6.32 2.37
N LYS A 49 -12.94 5.90 3.05
CA LYS A 49 -12.84 4.92 4.14
C LYS A 49 -12.29 3.58 3.64
N LEU A 50 -12.76 3.12 2.48
CA LEU A 50 -12.24 1.91 1.84
C LEU A 50 -10.74 2.05 1.50
N LEU A 51 -10.34 3.17 0.90
CA LEU A 51 -8.94 3.43 0.59
C LEU A 51 -8.03 3.37 1.83
N ARG A 52 -8.48 3.98 2.94
CA ARG A 52 -7.73 3.99 4.19
C ARG A 52 -7.53 2.59 4.76
N ILE A 53 -8.55 1.73 4.68
CA ILE A 53 -8.47 0.32 5.12
C ILE A 53 -7.47 -0.44 4.24
N LEU A 54 -7.54 -0.28 2.91
CA LEU A 54 -6.60 -0.92 2.00
C LEU A 54 -5.15 -0.49 2.25
N ILE A 55 -4.90 0.79 2.55
CA ILE A 55 -3.55 1.26 2.86
C ILE A 55 -3.03 0.68 4.17
N ILE A 56 -3.86 0.59 5.21
CA ILE A 56 -3.47 -0.04 6.48
C ILE A 56 -3.09 -1.50 6.24
N ILE A 57 -3.91 -2.25 5.50
CA ILE A 57 -3.63 -3.65 5.12
C ILE A 57 -2.29 -3.74 4.39
N PHE A 58 -2.00 -2.80 3.48
CA PHE A 58 -0.75 -2.72 2.75
C PHE A 58 0.48 -2.48 3.64
N ILE A 59 0.37 -1.52 4.56
CA ILE A 59 1.44 -1.19 5.49
C ILE A 59 1.72 -2.39 6.39
N THR A 60 0.68 -3.00 6.97
CA THR A 60 0.82 -4.20 7.81
C THR A 60 1.46 -5.35 7.05
N GLY A 61 1.04 -5.62 5.80
CA GLY A 61 1.64 -6.66 4.97
C GLY A 61 3.13 -6.44 4.71
N ASN A 62 3.54 -5.21 4.40
CA ASN A 62 4.95 -4.88 4.18
C ASN A 62 5.79 -4.94 5.46
N ILE A 63 5.23 -4.59 6.62
CA ILE A 63 5.90 -4.75 7.92
C ILE A 63 6.10 -6.25 8.22
N VAL A 64 5.08 -7.07 8.03
CA VAL A 64 5.17 -8.54 8.22
C VAL A 64 6.21 -9.13 7.27
N ASN A 65 6.26 -8.69 6.02
CA ASN A 65 7.26 -9.09 5.05
C ASN A 65 8.69 -8.68 5.51
N ALA A 66 8.88 -7.45 5.98
CA ALA A 66 10.17 -7.00 6.52
C ALA A 66 10.64 -7.86 7.71
N ILE A 67 9.74 -8.15 8.64
CA ILE A 67 10.02 -9.01 9.80
C ILE A 67 10.35 -10.44 9.37
N SER A 68 9.68 -10.95 8.33
CA SER A 68 9.94 -12.29 7.81
C SER A 68 11.37 -12.48 7.32
N TYR A 69 11.96 -11.46 6.68
CA TYR A 69 13.35 -11.50 6.22
C TYR A 69 14.37 -11.52 7.36
N ILE A 70 13.96 -11.16 8.59
CA ILE A 70 14.85 -11.07 9.76
C ILE A 70 14.72 -12.32 10.64
N ILE A 71 13.50 -12.81 10.86
CA ILE A 71 13.22 -13.82 11.88
C ILE A 71 13.06 -15.23 11.29
N VAL A 72 12.57 -15.35 10.06
CA VAL A 72 12.22 -16.65 9.49
C VAL A 72 13.43 -17.27 8.82
N LYS A 73 14.04 -18.24 9.50
CA LYS A 73 15.13 -19.08 8.96
C LYS A 73 14.65 -20.40 8.36
N ASP A 74 13.38 -20.75 8.58
CA ASP A 74 12.76 -21.96 8.04
C ASP A 74 12.32 -21.74 6.58
N MET A 75 12.80 -22.61 5.69
CA MET A 75 12.57 -22.53 4.25
C MET A 75 11.09 -22.72 3.85
N ASN A 76 10.33 -23.55 4.58
CA ASN A 76 8.91 -23.78 4.28
C ASN A 76 8.06 -22.55 4.63
N ILE A 77 8.34 -21.92 5.77
CA ILE A 77 7.67 -20.69 6.19
C ILE A 77 8.04 -19.54 5.25
N HIS A 78 9.31 -19.47 4.83
CA HIS A 78 9.77 -18.47 3.88
C HIS A 78 9.03 -18.55 2.54
N MET A 79 8.84 -19.76 1.98
CA MET A 79 8.08 -19.95 0.74
C MET A 79 6.63 -19.48 0.87
N ILE A 80 5.94 -19.82 1.98
CA ILE A 80 4.56 -19.37 2.23
C ILE A 80 4.47 -17.84 2.28
N LEU A 81 5.42 -17.19 2.94
CA LEU A 81 5.46 -15.73 3.05
C LEU A 81 5.78 -15.05 1.71
N MET A 82 6.64 -15.66 0.88
CA MET A 82 6.84 -15.23 -0.50
C MET A 82 5.55 -15.28 -1.32
N TYR A 83 4.81 -16.39 -1.28
CA TYR A 83 3.51 -16.50 -1.98
C TYR A 83 2.52 -15.43 -1.52
N PHE A 84 2.41 -15.25 -0.20
CA PHE A 84 1.55 -14.21 0.38
C PHE A 84 1.96 -12.81 -0.10
N GLN A 85 3.26 -12.52 -0.16
CA GLN A 85 3.77 -11.24 -0.64
C GLN A 85 3.47 -11.02 -2.13
N THR A 86 3.54 -12.06 -2.97
CA THR A 86 3.13 -11.97 -4.38
C THR A 86 1.65 -11.63 -4.51
N VAL A 87 0.78 -12.31 -3.76
CA VAL A 87 -0.66 -12.02 -3.74
C VAL A 87 -0.92 -10.58 -3.29
N MET A 88 -0.28 -10.15 -2.20
CA MET A 88 -0.40 -8.78 -1.71
C MET A 88 0.06 -7.78 -2.76
N SER A 89 1.18 -8.03 -3.45
CA SER A 89 1.69 -7.15 -4.52
C SER A 89 0.70 -7.04 -5.69
N THR A 90 0.06 -8.14 -6.09
CA THR A 90 -1.00 -8.13 -7.12
C THR A 90 -2.22 -7.31 -6.67
N ILE A 91 -2.67 -7.49 -5.43
CA ILE A 91 -3.74 -6.67 -4.84
C ILE A 91 -3.33 -5.19 -4.82
N GLY A 92 -2.05 -4.89 -4.63
CA GLY A 92 -1.48 -3.54 -4.70
C GLY A 92 -1.59 -2.89 -6.05
N ALA A 93 -1.26 -3.63 -7.11
CA ALA A 93 -1.44 -3.14 -8.47
C ALA A 93 -2.91 -2.78 -8.75
N VAL A 94 -3.84 -3.63 -8.32
CA VAL A 94 -5.29 -3.34 -8.42
C VAL A 94 -5.68 -2.12 -7.58
N PHE A 95 -5.13 -1.99 -6.38
CA PHE A 95 -5.34 -0.83 -5.52
C PHE A 95 -4.89 0.47 -6.17
N VAL A 96 -3.72 0.49 -6.82
CA VAL A 96 -3.21 1.67 -7.55
C VAL A 96 -4.18 2.10 -8.66
N LEU A 97 -4.76 1.14 -9.41
CA LEU A 97 -5.78 1.46 -10.42
C LEU A 97 -7.03 2.11 -9.82
N ILE A 98 -7.47 1.64 -8.64
CA ILE A 98 -8.59 2.23 -7.90
C ILE A 98 -8.25 3.66 -7.46
N VAL A 99 -7.05 3.88 -6.92
CA VAL A 99 -6.57 5.22 -6.54
C VAL A 99 -6.60 6.16 -7.73
N ILE A 100 -6.04 5.75 -8.88
CA ILE A 100 -6.01 6.58 -10.09
C ILE A 100 -7.43 6.96 -10.53
N ARG A 101 -8.36 6.00 -10.57
CA ARG A 101 -9.77 6.28 -10.92
C ARG A 101 -10.43 7.26 -9.94
N LEU A 102 -10.18 7.11 -8.64
CA LEU A 102 -10.71 8.02 -7.63
C LEU A 102 -10.10 9.41 -7.74
N SER A 103 -8.80 9.52 -8.01
CA SER A 103 -8.11 10.79 -8.22
C SER A 103 -8.66 11.53 -9.44
N ILE A 104 -8.87 10.85 -10.57
CA ILE A 104 -9.48 11.46 -11.77
C ILE A 104 -10.90 11.94 -11.48
N LYS A 105 -11.72 11.12 -10.83
CA LYS A 105 -13.08 11.51 -10.45
C LYS A 105 -13.09 12.73 -9.53
N THR A 106 -12.15 12.76 -8.58
CA THR A 106 -12.00 13.87 -7.64
C THR A 106 -11.56 15.14 -8.35
N TYR A 107 -10.60 15.05 -9.28
CA TYR A 107 -10.17 16.17 -10.12
C TYR A 107 -11.32 16.75 -10.96
N ASN A 108 -12.09 15.89 -11.63
CA ASN A 108 -13.23 16.35 -12.42
C ASN A 108 -14.29 17.05 -11.54
N LEU A 109 -14.54 16.56 -10.33
CA LEU A 109 -15.44 17.22 -9.38
C LEU A 109 -14.91 18.60 -8.94
N ILE A 110 -13.60 18.77 -8.77
CA ILE A 110 -12.99 20.08 -8.45
C ILE A 110 -13.20 21.04 -9.61
N VAL A 111 -12.87 20.62 -10.85
CA VAL A 111 -13.01 21.45 -12.05
C VAL A 111 -14.47 21.84 -12.29
N GLU A 112 -15.41 20.90 -12.14
CA GLU A 112 -16.84 21.19 -12.30
C GLU A 112 -17.38 22.14 -11.22
N SER A 113 -16.87 22.03 -9.99
CA SER A 113 -17.25 22.95 -8.90
C SER A 113 -16.70 24.36 -9.14
N ALA A 114 -15.47 24.48 -9.66
CA ALA A 114 -14.86 25.77 -9.98
C ALA A 114 -15.50 26.45 -11.21
N GLY A 115 -15.93 25.66 -12.22
CA GLY A 115 -16.58 26.21 -13.42
C GLY A 115 -18.01 26.71 -13.21
N LYS A 116 -18.69 26.26 -12.13
CA LYS A 116 -20.07 26.69 -11.79
C LYS A 116 -20.14 28.01 -11.02
N GLU A 117 -19.02 28.57 -10.58
CA GLU A 117 -18.98 29.89 -9.92
C GLU A 117 -18.89 31.06 -10.92
N THR A 118 -18.73 30.77 -12.22
CA THR A 118 -18.58 31.77 -13.29
C THR A 118 -19.72 31.81 -14.31
N GLY A 119 -20.84 31.10 -14.06
CA GLY A 119 -21.98 30.99 -14.99
C GLY A 119 -23.29 31.49 -14.37
#